data_AF-A0A966MI96-F1
#
_entry.id   AF-A0A966MI96-F1
#
_cell.length_a   1.000
_cell.length_b   1.000
_cell.length_c   1.000
_cell.angle_alpha   90.00
_cell.angle_beta   90.00
_cell.angle_gamma   90.00
#
_symmetry.space_group_name_H-M   'P 1'
#
loop_
_entity.id
_entity.type
_entity.pdbx_description
1 polymer ?
#
loop_
_entity_poly.entity_id
_entity_poly.type
_entity_poly.pdbx_seq_one_letter_code
_entity_poly.pdbx_strand_id
1 'polypeptide(L)' 'MSTYDSTLPYPRDLKGYGRDVPHAQWPQQARVAVQFVLNYEEGGENAVLHGDPAS' A
#
# COMPACT_ATOMS: atom_id res chain seq x y z
N MET A 1 19.43 21.61 -1.32
CA MET A 1 18.42 21.91 -0.29
C MET A 1 17.09 22.05 -1.01
N SER A 2 16.25 21.03 -1.01
CA SER A 2 14.95 21.09 -1.70
C SER A 2 13.99 21.90 -0.84
N THR A 3 13.58 23.06 -1.33
CA THR A 3 12.58 23.92 -0.68
C THR A 3 11.21 23.26 -0.85
N TYR A 4 10.52 22.98 0.26
CA TYR A 4 9.13 22.53 0.23
C TYR A 4 8.24 23.67 -0.27
N ASP A 5 7.70 23.54 -1.47
CA ASP A 5 6.73 24.47 -2.03
C ASP A 5 5.31 24.02 -1.61
N SER A 6 4.74 24.74 -0.64
CA SER A 6 3.40 24.47 -0.12
C SER A 6 2.26 24.84 -1.06
N THR A 7 2.56 25.41 -2.24
CA THR A 7 1.56 25.82 -3.24
C THR A 7 1.38 24.81 -4.37
N LEU A 8 2.26 23.80 -4.46
CA LEU A 8 2.10 22.71 -5.42
C LEU A 8 0.82 21.90 -5.12
N PRO A 9 0.15 21.37 -6.17
CA PRO A 9 -0.95 20.42 -5.99
C PRO A 9 -0.53 19.28 -5.06
N TYR A 10 -1.29 19.07 -3.99
CA TYR A 10 -0.96 18.06 -3.00
C TYR A 10 -1.14 16.65 -3.59
N PRO A 11 -0.10 15.81 -3.69
CA PRO A 11 -0.13 14.59 -4.50
C PRO A 11 -0.84 13.41 -3.84
N ARG A 12 -1.47 13.63 -2.68
CA ARG A 12 -2.15 12.59 -1.91
C ARG A 12 -3.63 12.88 -1.90
N ASP A 13 -4.41 11.84 -2.16
CA ASP A 13 -5.82 11.87 -1.79
C ASP A 13 -5.94 11.78 -0.25
N LEU A 14 -6.28 12.90 0.38
CA LEU A 14 -6.51 12.97 1.82
C LEU A 14 -7.94 12.62 2.22
N LYS A 15 -8.86 12.52 1.25
CA LYS A 15 -10.28 12.37 1.51
C LYS A 15 -10.75 10.93 1.30
N GLY A 16 -10.25 10.25 0.26
CA GLY A 16 -10.77 8.96 -0.18
C GLY A 16 -12.28 9.03 -0.40
N TYR A 17 -13.00 8.00 0.07
CA TYR A 17 -14.47 7.97 -0.01
C TYR A 17 -15.18 8.97 0.92
N GLY A 18 -14.48 9.56 1.90
CA GLY A 18 -15.11 10.47 2.87
C GLY A 18 -16.27 9.80 3.63
N ARG A 19 -17.39 10.52 3.80
CA ARG A 19 -18.57 10.04 4.54
C ARG A 19 -19.41 9.03 3.75
N ASP A 20 -19.37 9.10 2.42
CA ASP A 20 -20.24 8.36 1.53
C ASP A 20 -19.50 7.16 0.93
N VAL A 21 -19.30 6.13 1.76
CA VAL A 21 -18.60 4.90 1.37
C VAL A 21 -19.52 4.02 0.52
N PRO A 22 -19.08 3.55 -0.67
CA PRO A 22 -19.90 2.68 -1.50
C PRO A 22 -20.12 1.33 -0.82
N HIS A 23 -21.33 0.77 -0.98
CA HIS A 23 -21.62 -0.57 -0.51
C HIS A 23 -20.87 -1.59 -1.38
N ALA A 24 -20.08 -2.48 -0.75
CA ALA A 24 -19.17 -3.37 -1.48
C ALA A 24 -19.85 -4.49 -2.29
N GLN A 25 -21.12 -4.82 -1.98
CA GLN A 25 -21.93 -5.81 -2.72
C GLN A 25 -21.22 -7.16 -2.93
N TRP A 26 -20.60 -7.69 -1.87
CA TRP A 26 -19.91 -8.98 -1.96
C TRP A 26 -20.83 -10.11 -2.43
N PRO A 27 -20.30 -11.12 -3.14
CA PRO A 27 -21.07 -12.27 -3.57
C PRO A 27 -21.86 -12.89 -2.41
N GLN A 28 -23.07 -13.38 -2.71
CA GLN A 28 -23.95 -14.03 -1.73
C GLN A 28 -24.30 -13.14 -0.52
N GLN A 29 -24.25 -11.81 -0.67
CA GLN A 29 -24.52 -10.85 0.40
C GLN A 29 -23.60 -11.03 1.62
N ALA A 30 -22.36 -11.50 1.40
CA ALA A 30 -21.39 -11.64 2.46
C ALA A 30 -21.13 -10.29 3.16
N ARG A 31 -21.00 -10.32 4.49
CA ARG A 31 -20.82 -9.10 5.30
C ARG A 31 -19.38 -8.59 5.29
N VAL A 32 -18.43 -9.44 4.95
CA VAL A 32 -17.00 -9.16 4.92
C VAL A 32 -16.33 -10.05 3.86
N ALA A 33 -15.31 -9.51 3.21
CA ALA A 33 -14.38 -10.30 2.40
C ALA A 33 -13.13 -10.60 3.24
N VAL A 34 -12.75 -11.87 3.34
CA VAL A 34 -11.51 -12.30 4.01
C VAL A 34 -10.48 -12.64 2.93
N GLN A 35 -9.27 -12.12 3.06
CA GLN A 35 -8.21 -12.29 2.06
C GLN A 35 -6.92 -12.75 2.73
N PHE A 36 -6.53 -14.00 2.46
CA PHE A 36 -5.26 -14.55 2.93
C PHE A 36 -4.14 -14.20 1.95
N VAL A 37 -3.12 -13.50 2.43
CA VAL A 37 -1.88 -13.23 1.68
C VAL A 37 -0.79 -14.12 2.27
N LEU A 38 -0.09 -14.86 1.41
CA LEU A 38 1.15 -15.52 1.76
C LEU A 38 2.26 -14.87 0.95
N ASN A 39 3.10 -14.09 1.62
CA ASN A 39 4.34 -13.63 1.03
C ASN A 39 5.36 -14.75 1.17
N TYR A 40 6.07 -15.04 0.09
CA TYR A 40 7.22 -15.92 0.10
C TYR A 40 8.39 -15.13 -0.46
N GLU A 41 9.10 -14.47 0.45
CA GLU A 41 10.23 -13.58 0.16
C GLU A 41 11.52 -14.13 0.79
N GLU A 42 11.41 -15.25 1.50
CA GLU A 42 12.52 -15.87 2.22
C GLU A 42 13.62 -16.31 1.24
N GLY A 43 14.84 -15.81 1.46
CA GLY A 43 15.97 -15.97 0.56
C GLY A 43 16.06 -14.86 -0.51
N GLY A 44 15.09 -13.94 -0.57
CA GLY A 44 15.11 -12.74 -1.41
C GLY A 44 15.44 -11.46 -0.64
N GLU A 45 15.76 -11.56 0.64
CA GLU A 45 16.23 -10.42 1.42
C GLU A 45 17.61 -9.94 0.96
N ASN A 46 17.91 -8.67 1.29
CA ASN A 46 19.22 -8.12 1.02
C ASN A 46 20.30 -8.94 1.73
N ALA A 47 21.21 -9.50 0.95
CA ALA A 47 22.32 -10.28 1.48
C ALA A 47 23.55 -10.15 0.57
N VAL A 48 24.73 -10.00 1.19
CA VAL A 48 26.01 -9.96 0.45
C VAL A 48 26.23 -11.26 -0.35
N LEU A 49 25.71 -12.39 0.13
CA LEU A 49 25.72 -13.67 -0.59
C LEU A 49 24.95 -13.61 -1.93
N HIS A 50 23.99 -12.68 -2.05
CA HIS A 50 23.22 -12.41 -3.25
C HIS A 50 23.81 -11.26 -4.09
N GLY A 51 24.96 -10.71 -3.68
CA GLY A 51 25.67 -9.63 -4.38
C GLY A 51 25.22 -8.22 -3.97
N ASP A 52 24.35 -8.10 -2.97
CA ASP A 52 23.91 -6.81 -2.47
C ASP A 52 25.04 -6.09 -1.73
N PRO A 53 25.07 -4.73 -1.74
CA PRO A 53 26.05 -3.98 -0.99
C PRO A 53 26.04 -4.34 0.50
N ALA A 54 27.22 -4.57 1.07
CA ALA A 54 27.37 -4.54 2.51
C ALA A 54 27.13 -3.10 2.99
N SER A 55 26.32 -2.95 4.03
CA SER A 55 25.96 -1.67 4.66
C SER A 55 27.17 -0.87 5.13
#